data_AF-A0A1A6GN81-F1
#
_entry.id   AF-A0A1A6GN81-F1
#
_cell.length_a   1.000
_cell.length_b   1.000
_cell.length_c   1.000
_cell.angle_alpha   90.00
_cell.angle_beta   90.00
_cell.angle_gamma   90.00
#
_symmetry.space_group_name_H-M   'P 1'
#
loop_
_entity.id
_entity.type
_entity.pdbx_description
1 polymer ?
#
loop_
_entity_poly.entity_id
_entity_poly.type
_entity_poly.pdbx_seq_one_letter_code
_entity_poly.pdbx_strand_id
1 'polypeptide(L)'
;MVFANWRGFSGGMKDMYDQVLKFGAYIVDGLRECSQPVLVYIPPQAELRGGSWVVIDPTINPRHMEMYADRESRGSVLEPEGTVEIKFRKKDLVKTMRRVDPVYIRLAERLGTPELSPTERKELENKLKEREEFLIPIYHQVAVQFADLHDTPGRMQEKGVINDILDWKTSRTFFYWRLRRLLLEDLVKKKIHNANPELTDGQIQAMLRRWFVEVEGTVKAYVWDNNKDLVEWLEKQLTEEDGVRSVIEENIKYISRDYVLKQIRSLVQANPEVAMDSIVHMTQHISPTQRAEVVRILSTMDSPST
;
A
#
# COMPACT_ATOMS: atom_id res chain seq x y z
N MET A 1 -5.09 2.80 -14.08
CA MET A 1 -6.11 2.46 -13.06
C MET A 1 -6.73 1.12 -13.44
N VAL A 2 -6.84 0.20 -12.49
CA VAL A 2 -7.29 -1.18 -12.71
C VAL A 2 -8.54 -1.43 -11.86
N PHE A 3 -9.64 -1.80 -12.50
CA PHE A 3 -10.83 -2.32 -11.80
C PHE A 3 -10.70 -3.84 -11.71
N ALA A 4 -10.19 -4.33 -10.57
CA ALA A 4 -9.80 -5.71 -10.38
C ALA A 4 -11.02 -6.59 -10.06
N ASN A 5 -11.16 -7.69 -10.82
CA ASN A 5 -12.18 -8.71 -10.59
C ASN A 5 -11.72 -10.06 -11.13
N TRP A 6 -10.88 -10.77 -10.37
CA TRP A 6 -10.29 -12.05 -10.77
C TRP A 6 -10.29 -13.05 -9.62
N ARG A 7 -10.79 -14.26 -9.91
CA ARG A 7 -10.77 -15.42 -8.99
C ARG A 7 -9.41 -16.11 -8.89
N GLY A 8 -8.44 -15.72 -9.72
CA GLY A 8 -7.14 -16.36 -9.83
C GLY A 8 -6.70 -16.47 -11.29
N PHE A 9 -5.50 -17.00 -11.48
CA PHE A 9 -5.02 -17.42 -12.80
C PHE A 9 -5.65 -18.75 -13.19
N SER A 10 -5.77 -18.99 -14.50
CA SER A 10 -6.18 -20.31 -14.98
C SER A 10 -5.16 -21.37 -14.59
N GLY A 11 -5.62 -22.40 -13.88
CA GLY A 11 -4.83 -23.58 -13.52
C GLY A 11 -5.03 -24.76 -14.48
N GLY A 12 -5.70 -24.56 -15.62
CA GLY A 12 -5.95 -25.61 -16.61
C GLY A 12 -4.67 -26.09 -17.29
N MET A 13 -4.57 -27.40 -17.58
CA MET A 13 -3.38 -28.01 -18.19
C MET A 13 -2.92 -27.29 -19.48
N LYS A 14 -3.88 -26.89 -20.33
CA LYS A 14 -3.59 -26.18 -21.57
C LYS A 14 -2.97 -24.80 -21.31
N ASP A 15 -3.56 -23.98 -20.44
CA ASP A 15 -3.06 -22.63 -20.15
C ASP A 15 -1.69 -22.65 -19.45
N MET A 16 -1.47 -23.67 -18.61
CA MET A 16 -0.18 -23.93 -18.00
C MET A 16 0.88 -24.29 -19.05
N TYR A 17 0.53 -25.15 -20.01
CA TYR A 17 1.40 -25.49 -21.15
C TYR A 17 1.68 -24.27 -22.04
N ASP A 18 0.65 -23.45 -22.27
CA ASP A 18 0.71 -22.17 -23.01
C ASP A 18 1.35 -21.04 -22.17
N GLN A 19 2.00 -21.39 -21.04
CA GLN A 19 2.90 -20.52 -20.29
C GLN A 19 2.23 -19.36 -19.56
N VAL A 20 0.98 -19.51 -19.10
CA VAL A 20 0.24 -18.49 -18.33
C VAL A 20 1.05 -17.91 -17.16
N LEU A 21 1.87 -18.72 -16.49
CA LEU A 21 2.73 -18.27 -15.39
C LEU A 21 3.81 -17.27 -15.83
N LYS A 22 4.36 -17.41 -17.05
CA LYS A 22 5.35 -16.46 -17.58
C LYS A 22 4.72 -15.09 -17.81
N PHE A 23 3.50 -15.08 -18.34
CA PHE A 23 2.75 -13.83 -18.52
C PHE A 23 2.37 -13.20 -17.17
N GLY A 24 2.06 -14.01 -16.16
CA GLY A 24 1.86 -13.53 -14.79
C GLY A 24 3.10 -12.83 -14.22
N ALA A 25 4.31 -13.35 -14.49
CA ALA A 25 5.56 -12.70 -14.08
C ALA A 25 5.78 -11.35 -14.78
N TYR A 26 5.45 -11.24 -16.06
CA TYR A 26 5.58 -9.96 -16.79
C TYR A 26 4.68 -8.84 -16.25
N ILE A 27 3.55 -9.18 -15.62
CA ILE A 27 2.72 -8.19 -14.92
C ILE A 27 3.51 -7.58 -13.75
N VAL A 28 4.20 -8.42 -12.97
CA VAL A 28 5.03 -7.98 -11.84
C VAL A 28 6.19 -7.12 -12.33
N ASP A 29 6.89 -7.55 -13.39
CA ASP A 29 7.99 -6.77 -13.99
C ASP A 29 7.50 -5.38 -14.44
N GLY A 30 6.37 -5.32 -15.14
CA GLY A 30 5.80 -4.06 -15.61
C GLY A 30 5.36 -3.12 -14.48
N LEU A 31 4.77 -3.66 -13.41
CA LEU A 31 4.36 -2.85 -12.25
C LEU A 31 5.56 -2.37 -11.42
N ARG A 32 6.60 -3.20 -11.29
CA ARG A 32 7.85 -2.85 -10.61
C ARG A 32 8.56 -1.67 -11.28
N GLU A 33 8.56 -1.63 -12.61
CA GLU A 33 9.23 -0.58 -13.40
C GLU A 33 8.36 0.67 -13.62
N CYS A 34 7.10 0.62 -13.21
CA CYS A 34 6.18 1.75 -13.36
C CYS A 34 6.64 2.96 -12.52
N SER A 35 6.65 4.14 -13.15
CA SER A 35 7.08 5.41 -12.55
C SER A 35 5.95 6.43 -12.43
N GLN A 36 4.70 5.94 -12.51
CA GLN A 36 3.47 6.70 -12.42
C GLN A 36 2.51 6.04 -11.43
N PRO A 37 1.58 6.79 -10.83
CA PRO A 37 0.59 6.23 -9.91
C PRO A 37 -0.26 5.12 -10.53
N VAL A 38 -0.31 3.95 -9.86
CA VAL A 38 -1.15 2.81 -10.22
C VAL A 38 -2.19 2.60 -9.14
N LEU A 39 -3.43 2.89 -9.48
CA LEU A 39 -4.58 2.69 -8.60
C LEU A 39 -5.28 1.38 -8.97
N VAL A 40 -5.33 0.44 -8.02
CA VAL A 40 -6.12 -0.78 -8.10
C VAL A 40 -7.37 -0.62 -7.24
N TYR A 41 -8.53 -0.93 -7.80
CA TYR A 41 -9.80 -0.88 -7.09
C TYR A 41 -10.59 -2.16 -7.34
N ILE A 42 -11.06 -2.81 -6.28
CA ILE A 42 -11.95 -3.98 -6.36
C ILE A 42 -13.40 -3.46 -6.28
N PRO A 43 -14.19 -3.47 -7.38
CA PRO A 43 -15.55 -2.89 -7.41
C PRO A 43 -16.57 -3.67 -6.54
N PRO A 44 -17.82 -3.16 -6.41
CA PRO A 44 -18.90 -3.92 -5.77
C PRO A 44 -19.08 -5.30 -6.39
N GLN A 45 -19.28 -6.31 -5.54
CA GLN A 45 -19.47 -7.72 -5.94
C GLN A 45 -18.33 -8.33 -6.75
N ALA A 46 -17.21 -7.61 -6.91
CA ALA A 46 -16.00 -8.15 -7.49
C ALA A 46 -15.18 -8.87 -6.41
N GLU A 47 -14.32 -9.76 -6.88
CA GLU A 47 -13.40 -10.47 -6.01
C GLU A 47 -11.98 -10.50 -6.55
N LEU A 48 -11.01 -10.48 -5.64
CA LEU A 48 -9.60 -10.62 -5.98
C LEU A 48 -8.98 -11.73 -5.15
N ARG A 49 -8.62 -12.84 -5.80
CA ARG A 49 -8.20 -14.06 -5.09
C ARG A 49 -6.86 -14.63 -5.55
N GLY A 50 -6.22 -15.34 -4.64
CA GLY A 50 -5.06 -16.19 -4.90
C GLY A 50 -3.95 -15.48 -5.68
N GLY A 51 -3.49 -16.12 -6.76
CA GLY A 51 -2.41 -15.59 -7.58
C GLY A 51 -2.72 -14.23 -8.23
N SER A 52 -3.99 -13.92 -8.50
CA SER A 52 -4.36 -12.62 -9.06
C SER A 52 -4.08 -11.47 -8.11
N TRP A 53 -4.25 -11.68 -6.79
CA TRP A 53 -3.83 -10.69 -5.78
C TRP A 53 -2.30 -10.52 -5.81
N VAL A 54 -1.58 -11.64 -5.79
CA VAL A 54 -0.10 -11.67 -5.68
C VAL A 54 0.56 -10.81 -6.76
N VAL A 55 0.07 -10.85 -7.99
CA VAL A 55 0.71 -10.13 -9.12
C VAL A 55 0.35 -8.65 -9.22
N ILE A 56 -0.60 -8.15 -8.43
CA ILE A 56 -0.98 -6.72 -8.40
C ILE A 56 -0.92 -6.13 -6.99
N ASP A 57 -0.25 -6.81 -6.07
CA ASP A 57 -0.12 -6.35 -4.69
C ASP A 57 0.70 -5.04 -4.64
N PRO A 58 0.30 -4.04 -3.82
CA PRO A 58 1.01 -2.75 -3.75
C PRO A 58 2.47 -2.86 -3.31
N THR A 59 2.86 -3.96 -2.63
CA THR A 59 4.26 -4.19 -2.23
C THR A 59 5.20 -4.43 -3.40
N ILE A 60 4.70 -4.69 -4.62
CA ILE A 60 5.52 -4.75 -5.84
C ILE A 60 6.19 -3.40 -6.12
N ASN A 61 5.46 -2.30 -5.91
CA ASN A 61 5.96 -0.94 -6.11
C ASN A 61 5.28 0.00 -5.10
N PRO A 62 5.71 -0.02 -3.82
CA PRO A 62 5.04 0.69 -2.74
C PRO A 62 5.11 2.22 -2.88
N ARG A 63 5.96 2.72 -3.77
CA ARG A 63 6.09 4.14 -4.09
C ARG A 63 4.92 4.64 -4.95
N HIS A 64 4.42 3.81 -5.86
CA HIS A 64 3.47 4.25 -6.88
C HIS A 64 2.13 3.49 -6.86
N MET A 65 2.06 2.35 -6.18
CA MET A 65 0.85 1.52 -6.13
C MET A 65 -0.01 1.79 -4.89
N GLU A 66 -1.31 1.90 -5.10
CA GLU A 66 -2.31 1.90 -4.03
C GLU A 66 -3.46 0.96 -4.40
N MET A 67 -4.02 0.29 -3.39
CA MET A 67 -5.12 -0.65 -3.57
C MET A 67 -6.31 -0.28 -2.68
N TYR A 68 -7.50 -0.30 -3.26
CA TYR A 68 -8.75 0.01 -2.61
C TYR A 68 -9.74 -1.12 -2.84
N ALA A 69 -10.65 -1.34 -1.89
CA ALA A 69 -11.69 -2.35 -2.02
C ALA A 69 -13.06 -1.74 -1.77
N ASP A 70 -14.07 -2.12 -2.55
CA ASP A 70 -15.44 -1.73 -2.28
C ASP A 70 -15.99 -2.48 -1.07
N ARG A 71 -16.93 -1.87 -0.33
CA ARG A 71 -17.63 -2.52 0.81
C ARG A 71 -18.24 -3.88 0.46
N GLU A 72 -18.72 -4.05 -0.76
CA GLU A 72 -19.35 -5.29 -1.23
C GLU A 72 -18.37 -6.26 -1.90
N SER A 73 -17.08 -5.92 -1.98
CA SER A 73 -16.08 -6.78 -2.60
C SER A 73 -15.63 -7.92 -1.69
N ARG A 74 -14.85 -8.86 -2.25
CA ARG A 74 -14.21 -9.97 -1.53
C ARG A 74 -12.77 -10.18 -1.94
N GLY A 75 -11.98 -10.79 -1.07
CA GLY A 75 -10.62 -11.15 -1.42
C GLY A 75 -9.95 -12.03 -0.38
N SER A 76 -9.23 -13.04 -0.87
CA SER A 76 -8.64 -14.08 -0.05
C SER A 76 -7.68 -14.96 -0.85
N VAL A 77 -7.07 -15.93 -0.18
CA VAL A 77 -6.17 -16.89 -0.84
C VAL A 77 -6.95 -17.89 -1.70
N LEU A 78 -8.11 -18.34 -1.23
CA LEU A 78 -8.96 -19.35 -1.87
C LEU A 78 -10.43 -18.93 -1.75
N GLU A 79 -11.25 -19.35 -2.71
CA GLU A 79 -12.71 -19.22 -2.59
C GLU A 79 -13.21 -19.86 -1.27
N PRO A 80 -14.32 -19.34 -0.68
CA PRO A 80 -14.86 -19.86 0.58
C PRO A 80 -15.12 -21.38 0.54
N GLU A 81 -15.62 -21.89 -0.59
CA GLU A 81 -15.85 -23.31 -0.85
C GLU A 81 -14.54 -24.11 -0.73
N GLY A 82 -13.47 -23.65 -1.39
CA GLY A 82 -12.15 -24.29 -1.31
C GLY A 82 -11.54 -24.22 0.09
N THR A 83 -11.80 -23.14 0.83
CA THR A 83 -11.38 -23.01 2.23
C THR A 83 -12.09 -24.04 3.10
N VAL A 84 -13.40 -24.25 2.92
CA VAL A 84 -14.19 -25.25 3.65
C VAL A 84 -13.72 -26.67 3.32
N GLU A 85 -13.47 -26.97 2.05
CA GLU A 85 -12.99 -28.29 1.61
C GLU A 85 -11.66 -28.68 2.28
N ILE A 86 -10.78 -27.71 2.51
CA ILE A 86 -9.50 -27.94 3.17
C ILE A 86 -9.62 -27.91 4.69
N LYS A 87 -10.26 -26.87 5.26
CA LYS A 87 -10.19 -26.53 6.69
C LYS A 87 -11.43 -26.82 7.52
N PHE A 88 -12.60 -27.03 6.90
CA PHE A 88 -13.86 -27.29 7.61
C PHE A 88 -14.57 -28.52 7.04
N ARG A 89 -13.88 -29.66 7.10
CA ARG A 89 -14.32 -30.93 6.51
C ARG A 89 -15.50 -31.53 7.26
N LYS A 90 -16.05 -32.62 6.73
CA LYS A 90 -17.18 -33.36 7.33
C LYS A 90 -17.04 -33.59 8.85
N LYS A 91 -15.84 -33.93 9.33
CA LYS A 91 -15.58 -34.12 10.77
C LYS A 91 -15.92 -32.89 11.61
N ASP A 92 -15.63 -31.69 11.11
CA ASP A 92 -15.87 -30.43 11.83
C ASP A 92 -17.31 -29.96 11.68
N LEU A 93 -17.97 -30.27 10.57
CA LEU A 93 -19.43 -30.14 10.43
C LEU A 93 -20.14 -30.98 11.51
N VAL A 94 -19.75 -32.25 11.67
CA VAL A 94 -20.32 -33.15 12.69
C VAL A 94 -20.06 -32.65 14.12
N LYS A 95 -18.85 -32.15 14.41
CA LYS A 95 -18.57 -31.49 15.70
C LYS A 95 -19.48 -30.29 15.93
N THR A 96 -19.76 -29.52 14.89
CA THR A 96 -20.63 -28.33 14.98
C THR A 96 -22.08 -28.74 15.21
N MET A 97 -22.57 -29.78 14.52
CA MET A 97 -23.90 -30.36 14.78
C MET A 97 -24.01 -30.84 16.22
N ARG A 98 -22.99 -31.54 16.74
CA ARG A 98 -22.96 -31.99 18.13
C ARG A 98 -22.92 -30.85 19.16
N ARG A 99 -22.49 -29.65 18.76
CA ARG A 99 -22.44 -28.47 19.63
C ARG A 99 -23.73 -27.64 19.58
N VAL A 100 -24.41 -27.60 18.44
CA VAL A 100 -25.47 -26.61 18.17
C VAL A 100 -26.83 -27.24 17.87
N ASP A 101 -26.87 -28.43 17.24
CA ASP A 101 -28.16 -29.06 16.87
C ASP A 101 -28.81 -29.75 18.09
N PRO A 102 -29.99 -29.30 18.55
CA PRO A 102 -30.61 -29.83 19.76
C PRO A 102 -31.11 -31.28 19.62
N VAL A 103 -31.34 -31.76 18.39
CA VAL A 103 -31.74 -33.16 18.16
C VAL A 103 -30.50 -34.07 18.18
N TYR A 104 -29.43 -33.65 17.50
CA TYR A 104 -28.16 -34.36 17.50
C TYR A 104 -27.57 -34.47 18.90
N ILE A 105 -27.61 -33.39 19.69
CA ILE A 105 -27.17 -33.36 21.10
C ILE A 105 -27.92 -34.43 21.90
N ARG A 106 -29.26 -34.41 21.87
CA ARG A 106 -30.10 -35.37 22.61
C ARG A 106 -29.87 -36.82 22.19
N LEU A 107 -29.70 -37.08 20.90
CA LEU A 107 -29.38 -38.41 20.39
C LEU A 107 -27.99 -38.88 20.84
N ALA A 108 -26.98 -37.99 20.78
CA ALA A 108 -25.62 -38.30 21.21
C ALA A 108 -25.49 -38.50 22.73
N GLU A 109 -26.23 -37.74 23.53
CA GLU A 109 -26.30 -37.89 24.99
C GLU A 109 -26.93 -39.23 25.38
N ARG A 110 -28.06 -39.59 24.76
CA ARG A 110 -28.69 -40.90 24.97
C ARG A 110 -27.77 -42.04 24.55
N LEU A 111 -27.02 -41.89 23.47
CA LEU A 111 -26.04 -42.91 23.06
C LEU A 111 -24.89 -43.08 24.07
N GLY A 112 -24.64 -42.07 24.91
CA GLY A 112 -23.62 -42.08 25.95
C GLY A 112 -24.03 -42.78 27.25
N THR A 113 -25.29 -43.18 27.43
CA THR A 113 -25.73 -43.89 28.65
C THR A 113 -25.27 -45.35 28.64
N PRO A 114 -24.67 -45.87 29.74
CA PRO A 114 -24.06 -47.21 29.78
C PRO A 114 -25.07 -48.37 29.79
N GLU A 115 -26.34 -48.13 30.12
CA GLU A 115 -27.39 -49.16 30.29
C GLU A 115 -28.24 -49.41 29.03
N LEU A 116 -27.67 -49.25 27.83
CA LEU A 116 -28.42 -49.46 26.58
C LEU A 116 -28.36 -50.91 26.09
N SER A 117 -29.51 -51.44 25.65
CA SER A 117 -29.54 -52.71 24.93
C SER A 117 -28.82 -52.59 23.56
N PRO A 118 -28.26 -53.68 23.01
CA PRO A 118 -27.60 -53.66 21.70
C PRO A 118 -28.53 -53.16 20.57
N THR A 119 -29.82 -53.45 20.69
CA THR A 119 -30.86 -53.02 19.73
C THR A 119 -31.11 -51.52 19.80
N GLU A 120 -31.29 -50.96 21.01
CA GLU A 120 -31.51 -49.51 21.20
C GLU A 120 -30.28 -48.69 20.80
N ARG A 121 -29.07 -49.21 21.08
CA ARG A 121 -27.84 -48.56 20.66
C ARG A 121 -27.76 -48.43 19.15
N LYS A 122 -28.08 -49.51 18.42
CA LYS A 122 -28.07 -49.53 16.96
C LYS A 122 -29.14 -48.61 16.36
N GLU A 123 -30.33 -48.54 16.97
CA GLU A 123 -31.36 -47.59 16.56
C GLU A 123 -30.94 -46.13 16.76
N LEU A 124 -30.31 -45.81 17.89
CA LEU A 124 -29.81 -44.47 18.17
C LEU A 124 -28.66 -44.09 17.21
N GLU A 125 -27.76 -45.01 16.89
CA GLU A 125 -26.71 -44.82 15.88
C GLU A 125 -27.31 -44.53 14.49
N ASN A 126 -28.34 -45.28 14.09
CA ASN A 126 -29.03 -45.04 12.83
C ASN A 126 -29.72 -43.67 12.80
N LYS A 127 -30.46 -43.31 13.85
CA LYS A 127 -31.13 -41.99 13.96
C LYS A 127 -30.13 -40.84 13.96
N LEU A 128 -28.97 -41.02 14.62
CA LEU A 128 -27.89 -40.05 14.62
C LEU A 128 -27.32 -39.86 13.21
N LYS A 129 -27.11 -40.95 12.48
CA LYS A 129 -26.63 -40.92 11.09
C LYS A 129 -27.64 -40.30 10.13
N GLU A 130 -28.92 -40.62 10.24
CA GLU A 130 -29.99 -39.99 9.47
C GLU A 130 -30.05 -38.48 9.72
N ARG A 131 -29.94 -38.06 10.99
CA ARG A 131 -29.89 -36.64 11.34
C ARG A 131 -28.64 -35.96 10.78
N GLU A 132 -27.49 -36.62 10.84
CA GLU A 132 -26.25 -36.12 10.24
C GLU A 132 -26.42 -35.88 8.73
N GLU A 133 -26.86 -36.89 7.98
CA GLU A 133 -27.02 -36.84 6.53
C GLU A 133 -28.03 -35.75 6.12
N PHE A 134 -29.12 -35.60 6.88
CA PHE A 134 -30.09 -34.53 6.68
C PHE A 134 -29.50 -33.12 6.89
N LEU A 135 -28.61 -32.96 7.88
CA LEU A 135 -28.06 -31.66 8.25
C LEU A 135 -26.83 -31.24 7.44
N ILE A 136 -26.13 -32.17 6.79
CA ILE A 136 -24.89 -31.88 6.04
C ILE A 136 -25.04 -30.67 5.08
N PRO A 137 -26.08 -30.58 4.22
CA PRO A 137 -26.17 -29.50 3.24
C PRO A 137 -26.24 -28.11 3.87
N ILE A 138 -27.06 -27.93 4.92
CA ILE A 138 -27.22 -26.62 5.57
C ILE A 138 -26.00 -26.25 6.41
N TYR A 139 -25.39 -27.21 7.12
CA TYR A 139 -24.17 -26.95 7.87
C TYR A 139 -22.98 -26.66 6.96
N HIS A 140 -22.94 -27.24 5.76
CA HIS A 140 -21.95 -26.88 4.74
C HIS A 140 -22.12 -25.42 4.29
N GLN A 141 -23.35 -24.97 3.99
CA GLN A 141 -23.60 -23.56 3.66
C GLN A 141 -23.19 -22.61 4.80
N VAL A 142 -23.48 -22.98 6.06
CA VAL A 142 -23.03 -22.20 7.23
C VAL A 142 -21.49 -22.15 7.30
N ALA A 143 -20.80 -23.25 7.01
CA ALA A 143 -19.34 -23.27 6.97
C ALA A 143 -18.78 -22.40 5.85
N VAL A 144 -19.42 -22.39 4.67
CA VAL A 144 -19.05 -21.51 3.54
C VAL A 144 -19.25 -20.05 3.92
N GLN A 145 -20.38 -19.70 4.52
CA GLN A 145 -20.62 -18.33 5.01
C GLN A 145 -19.61 -17.93 6.11
N PHE A 146 -19.26 -18.86 7.00
CA PHE A 146 -18.24 -18.63 8.01
C PHE A 146 -16.86 -18.37 7.37
N ALA A 147 -16.50 -19.09 6.31
CA ALA A 147 -15.29 -18.81 5.54
C ALA A 147 -15.37 -17.44 4.85
N ASP A 148 -16.48 -17.10 4.19
CA ASP A 148 -16.66 -15.80 3.50
C ASP A 148 -16.53 -14.59 4.44
N LEU A 149 -16.89 -14.73 5.72
CA LEU A 149 -16.69 -13.66 6.71
C LEU A 149 -15.20 -13.30 6.91
N HIS A 150 -14.28 -14.21 6.58
CA HIS A 150 -12.83 -13.93 6.59
C HIS A 150 -12.36 -13.21 5.32
N ASP A 151 -13.18 -13.12 4.27
CA ASP A 151 -12.80 -12.59 2.97
C ASP A 151 -13.26 -11.13 2.78
N THR A 152 -13.74 -10.50 3.86
CA THR A 152 -14.34 -9.17 3.84
C THR A 152 -13.30 -8.04 3.72
N PRO A 153 -13.66 -6.90 3.11
CA PRO A 153 -12.81 -5.71 3.04
C PRO A 153 -12.40 -5.18 4.42
N GLY A 154 -13.26 -5.33 5.43
CA GLY A 154 -12.94 -4.98 6.81
C GLY A 154 -11.68 -5.69 7.30
N ARG A 155 -11.55 -7.00 7.04
CA ARG A 155 -10.34 -7.75 7.39
C ARG A 155 -9.13 -7.29 6.57
N MET A 156 -9.31 -6.93 5.29
CA MET A 156 -8.23 -6.42 4.45
C MET A 156 -7.65 -5.13 5.01
N GLN A 157 -8.50 -4.19 5.39
CA GLN A 157 -8.09 -2.91 5.98
C GLN A 157 -7.41 -3.12 7.34
N GLU A 158 -7.97 -3.95 8.21
CA GLU A 158 -7.36 -4.30 9.51
C GLU A 158 -6.00 -5.00 9.39
N LYS A 159 -5.75 -5.69 8.27
CA LYS A 159 -4.44 -6.28 7.95
C LYS A 159 -3.52 -5.33 7.18
N GLY A 160 -3.97 -4.13 6.85
CA GLY A 160 -3.17 -3.12 6.15
C GLY A 160 -2.78 -3.50 4.72
N VAL A 161 -3.55 -4.38 4.06
CA VAL A 161 -3.26 -4.80 2.67
C VAL A 161 -3.97 -3.93 1.62
N ILE A 162 -4.89 -3.06 2.05
CA ILE A 162 -5.54 -2.03 1.24
C ILE A 162 -5.44 -0.68 1.95
N ASN A 163 -5.51 0.40 1.19
CA ASN A 163 -5.44 1.77 1.69
C ASN A 163 -6.77 2.21 2.33
N ASP A 164 -7.91 1.90 1.72
CA ASP A 164 -9.22 2.23 2.28
C ASP A 164 -10.35 1.38 1.66
N ILE A 165 -11.49 1.36 2.36
CA ILE A 165 -12.74 0.75 1.89
C ILE A 165 -13.63 1.85 1.31
N LEU A 166 -13.96 1.72 0.02
CA LEU A 166 -14.71 2.72 -0.72
C LEU A 166 -16.16 2.28 -0.96
N ASP A 167 -17.02 3.26 -1.25
CA ASP A 167 -18.36 3.04 -1.80
C ASP A 167 -18.39 3.47 -3.27
N TRP A 168 -18.83 2.56 -4.15
CA TRP A 168 -18.88 2.78 -5.59
C TRP A 168 -19.52 4.11 -6.01
N LYS A 169 -20.61 4.55 -5.35
CA LYS A 169 -21.33 5.76 -5.74
C LYS A 169 -20.48 7.03 -5.57
N THR A 170 -19.57 7.02 -4.60
CA THR A 170 -18.67 8.15 -4.31
C THR A 170 -17.24 7.93 -4.84
N SER A 171 -16.93 6.71 -5.29
CA SER A 171 -15.59 6.31 -5.77
C SER A 171 -15.05 7.20 -6.88
N ARG A 172 -15.89 7.64 -7.84
CA ARG A 172 -15.47 8.53 -8.93
C ARG A 172 -14.86 9.84 -8.41
N THR A 173 -15.54 10.49 -7.48
CA THR A 173 -15.08 11.76 -6.90
C THR A 173 -13.81 11.54 -6.07
N PHE A 174 -13.77 10.44 -5.31
CA PHE A 174 -12.59 10.05 -4.56
C PHE A 174 -11.36 9.87 -5.48
N PHE A 175 -11.48 9.03 -6.52
CA PHE A 175 -10.36 8.74 -7.43
C PHE A 175 -9.96 9.95 -8.27
N TYR A 176 -10.88 10.83 -8.64
CA TYR A 176 -10.54 12.08 -9.30
C TYR A 176 -9.55 12.91 -8.47
N TRP A 177 -9.87 13.17 -7.21
CA TRP A 177 -9.01 13.96 -6.33
C TRP A 177 -7.76 13.19 -5.92
N ARG A 178 -7.87 11.89 -5.62
CA ARG A 178 -6.71 11.06 -5.24
C ARG A 178 -5.69 10.96 -6.36
N LEU A 179 -6.13 10.67 -7.59
CA LEU A 179 -5.22 10.58 -8.73
C LEU A 179 -4.56 11.92 -9.03
N ARG A 180 -5.33 13.02 -9.02
CA ARG A 180 -4.78 14.38 -9.24
C ARG A 180 -3.74 14.73 -8.18
N ARG A 181 -4.01 14.42 -6.91
CA ARG A 181 -3.03 14.56 -5.81
C ARG A 181 -1.76 13.77 -6.09
N LEU A 182 -1.87 12.47 -6.38
CA LEU A 182 -0.72 11.60 -6.59
C LEU A 182 0.14 12.05 -7.77
N LEU A 183 -0.49 12.52 -8.86
CA LEU A 183 0.23 13.05 -10.02
C LEU A 183 0.99 14.34 -9.67
N LEU A 184 0.39 15.26 -8.93
CA LEU A 184 1.05 16.50 -8.51
C LEU A 184 2.17 16.23 -7.50
N GLU A 185 1.93 15.35 -6.52
CA GLU A 185 2.96 14.91 -5.57
C GLU A 185 4.14 14.26 -6.31
N ASP A 186 3.88 13.38 -7.28
CA ASP A 186 4.92 12.74 -8.08
C ASP A 186 5.74 13.76 -8.88
N LEU A 187 5.08 14.77 -9.46
CA LEU A 187 5.75 15.87 -10.15
C LEU A 187 6.72 16.62 -9.23
N VAL A 188 6.27 16.98 -8.03
CA VAL A 188 7.10 17.68 -7.04
C VAL A 188 8.22 16.76 -6.53
N LYS A 189 7.93 15.48 -6.24
CA LYS A 189 8.94 14.49 -5.83
C LYS A 189 10.03 14.35 -6.89
N LYS A 190 9.68 14.31 -8.18
CA LYS A 190 10.63 14.29 -9.29
C LYS A 190 11.51 15.54 -9.31
N LYS A 191 10.94 16.74 -9.10
CA LYS A 191 11.73 17.98 -9.00
C LYS A 191 12.72 17.93 -7.82
N ILE A 192 12.29 17.47 -6.64
CA ILE A 192 13.15 17.35 -5.46
C ILE A 192 14.26 16.32 -5.70
N HIS A 193 13.94 15.17 -6.28
CA HIS A 193 14.92 14.12 -6.56
C HIS A 193 15.95 14.56 -7.61
N ASN A 194 15.55 15.36 -8.61
CA ASN A 194 16.48 15.98 -9.56
C ASN A 194 17.42 17.00 -8.87
N ALA A 195 16.94 17.71 -7.85
CA ALA A 195 17.74 18.67 -7.09
C ALA A 195 18.72 18.00 -6.11
N ASN A 196 18.32 16.89 -5.50
CA ASN A 196 19.17 16.05 -4.67
C ASN A 196 18.76 14.56 -4.78
N PRO A 197 19.49 13.77 -5.58
CA PRO A 197 19.20 12.35 -5.78
C PRO A 197 19.42 11.48 -4.54
N GLU A 198 20.13 11.97 -3.51
CA GLU A 198 20.42 11.20 -2.30
C GLU A 198 19.23 11.16 -1.32
N LEU A 199 18.20 11.98 -1.53
CA LEU A 199 17.02 12.02 -0.68
C LEU A 199 16.12 10.80 -0.95
N THR A 200 15.73 10.12 0.13
CA THR A 200 14.80 8.98 0.07
C THR A 200 13.35 9.45 0.02
N ASP A 201 12.44 8.63 -0.52
CA ASP A 201 11.03 9.01 -0.66
C ASP A 201 10.33 9.32 0.66
N GLY A 202 10.66 8.58 1.72
CA GLY A 202 10.13 8.84 3.05
C GLY A 202 10.55 10.22 3.58
N GLN A 203 11.81 10.62 3.32
CA GLN A 203 12.28 11.96 3.65
C GLN A 203 11.56 13.03 2.82
N ILE A 204 11.39 12.80 1.51
CA ILE A 204 10.70 13.74 0.62
C ILE A 204 9.23 13.91 1.04
N GLN A 205 8.52 12.83 1.36
CA GLN A 205 7.16 12.89 1.87
C GLN A 205 7.06 13.67 3.18
N ALA A 206 7.99 13.43 4.13
CA ALA A 206 8.03 14.17 5.38
C ALA A 206 8.32 15.66 5.17
N MET A 207 9.21 16.00 4.23
CA MET A 207 9.53 17.37 3.86
C MET A 207 8.32 18.09 3.24
N LEU A 208 7.62 17.44 2.31
CA LEU A 208 6.39 17.99 1.72
C LEU A 208 5.32 18.27 2.77
N ARG A 209 5.11 17.32 3.69
CA ARG A 209 4.17 17.51 4.81
C ARG A 209 4.60 18.67 5.71
N ARG A 210 5.89 18.79 5.99
CA ARG A 210 6.43 19.91 6.78
C ARG A 210 6.19 21.25 6.09
N TRP A 211 6.50 21.37 4.80
CA TRP A 211 6.30 22.60 4.04
C TRP A 211 4.82 22.99 3.95
N PHE A 212 3.92 22.02 3.81
CA PHE A 212 2.49 22.26 3.89
C PHE A 212 2.10 22.89 5.23
N VAL A 213 2.55 22.31 6.34
CA VAL A 213 2.23 22.79 7.69
C VAL A 213 2.86 24.16 7.99
N GLU A 214 4.07 24.43 7.48
CA GLU A 214 4.73 25.73 7.61
C GLU A 214 3.95 26.85 6.90
N VAL A 215 3.35 26.55 5.75
CA VAL A 215 2.60 27.52 4.94
C VAL A 215 1.17 27.70 5.43
N GLU A 216 0.44 26.61 5.66
CA GLU A 216 -0.99 26.64 6.02
C GLU A 216 -1.22 26.75 7.54
N GLY A 217 -0.19 26.47 8.34
CA GLY A 217 -0.23 26.46 9.80
C GLY A 217 -0.68 25.12 10.40
N THR A 218 -0.21 24.83 11.62
CA THR A 218 -0.50 23.57 12.33
C THR A 218 -1.98 23.31 12.56
N VAL A 219 -2.81 24.36 12.67
CA VAL A 219 -4.27 24.24 12.83
C VAL A 219 -4.90 23.52 11.64
N LYS A 220 -4.32 23.62 10.44
CA LYS A 220 -4.79 22.96 9.22
C LYS A 220 -4.04 21.65 8.91
N ALA A 221 -3.24 21.10 9.83
CA ALA A 221 -2.46 19.89 9.56
C ALA A 221 -3.32 18.68 9.16
N TYR A 222 -4.56 18.58 9.68
CA TYR A 222 -5.51 17.52 9.32
C TYR A 222 -5.94 17.55 7.85
N VAL A 223 -5.83 18.71 7.20
CA VAL A 223 -6.19 18.92 5.80
C VAL A 223 -5.24 18.19 4.85
N TRP A 224 -4.04 17.82 5.31
CA TRP A 224 -3.09 17.02 4.55
C TRP A 224 -3.67 15.69 4.05
N ASP A 225 -4.58 15.09 4.82
CA ASP A 225 -5.22 13.83 4.47
C ASP A 225 -6.42 14.04 3.51
N ASN A 226 -6.92 15.27 3.38
CA ASN A 226 -7.95 15.61 2.40
C ASN A 226 -7.35 15.78 1.00
N ASN A 227 -7.74 14.90 0.07
CA ASN A 227 -7.22 14.91 -1.30
C ASN A 227 -7.53 16.22 -2.04
N LYS A 228 -8.71 16.81 -1.87
CA LYS A 228 -9.10 18.01 -2.62
C LYS A 228 -8.29 19.22 -2.17
N ASP A 229 -8.28 19.49 -0.87
CA ASP A 229 -7.64 20.67 -0.32
C ASP A 229 -6.12 20.63 -0.56
N LEU A 230 -5.49 19.45 -0.50
CA LEU A 230 -4.07 19.32 -0.82
C LEU A 230 -3.78 19.55 -2.30
N VAL A 231 -4.66 19.09 -3.21
CA VAL A 231 -4.53 19.39 -4.64
C VAL A 231 -4.60 20.89 -4.86
N GLU A 232 -5.58 21.58 -4.28
CA GLU A 232 -5.70 23.03 -4.40
C GLU A 232 -4.45 23.77 -3.89
N TRP A 233 -3.84 23.29 -2.81
CA TRP A 233 -2.58 23.83 -2.32
C TRP A 233 -1.40 23.55 -3.27
N LEU A 234 -1.24 22.30 -3.73
CA LEU A 234 -0.17 21.92 -4.65
C LEU A 234 -0.23 22.71 -5.96
N GLU A 235 -1.44 22.94 -6.48
CA GLU A 235 -1.64 23.73 -7.69
C GLU A 235 -1.22 25.17 -7.49
N LYS A 236 -1.63 25.81 -6.39
CA LYS A 236 -1.19 27.18 -6.05
C LYS A 236 0.34 27.29 -5.93
N GLN A 237 1.00 26.26 -5.40
CA GLN A 237 2.46 26.24 -5.30
C GLN A 237 3.17 26.01 -6.63
N LEU A 238 2.49 25.41 -7.62
CA LEU A 238 3.05 25.12 -8.95
C LEU A 238 2.69 26.19 -10.00
N THR A 239 1.64 26.97 -9.79
CA THR A 239 1.28 28.12 -10.62
C THR A 239 2.17 29.31 -10.26
N GLU A 240 3.01 29.74 -11.21
CA GLU A 240 3.74 31.00 -11.15
C GLU A 240 2.77 32.16 -11.44
N GLU A 241 1.86 32.47 -10.52
CA GLU A 241 1.16 33.76 -10.59
C GLU A 241 2.12 34.86 -10.13
N ASP A 242 2.39 35.80 -11.03
CA ASP A 242 3.33 36.93 -10.88
C ASP A 242 3.12 37.67 -9.54
N GLY A 243 3.89 37.27 -8.52
CA GLY A 243 3.94 37.95 -7.21
C GLY A 243 3.99 37.04 -5.99
N VAL A 244 3.49 35.80 -6.06
CA VAL A 244 3.50 34.87 -4.91
C VAL A 244 4.67 33.88 -5.04
N ARG A 245 5.65 33.98 -4.13
CA ARG A 245 6.79 33.04 -4.11
C ARG A 245 6.32 31.65 -3.74
N SER A 246 6.55 30.67 -4.62
CA SER A 246 6.36 29.26 -4.32
C SER A 246 7.38 28.80 -3.27
N VAL A 247 6.86 28.34 -2.12
CA VAL A 247 7.69 27.82 -1.03
C VAL A 247 8.33 26.50 -1.43
N ILE A 248 7.65 25.71 -2.26
CA ILE A 248 8.19 24.46 -2.81
C ILE A 248 9.41 24.76 -3.68
N GLU A 249 9.30 25.67 -4.65
CA GLU A 249 10.42 26.00 -5.55
C GLU A 249 11.59 26.65 -4.81
N GLU A 250 11.31 27.54 -3.85
CA GLU A 250 12.36 28.15 -3.03
C GLU A 250 13.11 27.10 -2.20
N ASN A 251 12.40 26.18 -1.56
CA ASN A 251 13.01 25.09 -0.80
C ASN A 251 13.81 24.13 -1.69
N ILE A 252 13.35 23.84 -2.90
CA ILE A 252 14.10 23.03 -3.88
C ILE A 252 15.43 23.71 -4.24
N LYS A 253 15.46 25.04 -4.40
CA LYS A 253 16.71 25.79 -4.63
C LYS A 253 17.69 25.67 -3.48
N TYR A 254 17.22 25.75 -2.23
CA TYR A 254 18.08 25.55 -1.06
C TYR A 254 18.62 24.12 -0.99
N ILE A 255 17.79 23.10 -1.26
CA ILE A 255 18.22 21.70 -1.32
C ILE A 255 19.32 21.50 -2.38
N SER A 256 19.11 22.04 -3.58
CA SER A 256 20.07 21.94 -4.67
C SER A 256 21.40 22.60 -4.30
N ARG A 257 21.34 23.80 -3.71
CA ARG A 257 22.53 24.52 -3.25
C ARG A 257 23.32 23.73 -2.21
N ASP A 258 22.65 23.20 -1.20
CA ASP A 258 23.29 22.40 -0.14
C ASP A 258 23.89 21.11 -0.70
N TYR A 259 23.22 20.47 -1.66
CA TYR A 259 23.73 19.28 -2.33
C TYR A 259 25.00 19.57 -3.15
N VAL A 260 25.02 20.67 -3.92
CA VAL A 260 26.22 21.09 -4.67
C VAL A 260 27.38 21.42 -3.73
N LEU A 261 27.12 22.13 -2.63
CA LEU A 261 28.14 22.42 -1.62
C LEU A 261 28.71 21.14 -1.00
N LYS A 262 27.86 20.16 -0.70
CA LYS A 262 28.28 18.85 -0.20
C LYS A 262 29.18 18.12 -1.22
N GLN A 263 28.84 18.15 -2.50
CA GLN A 263 29.66 17.54 -3.56
C GLN A 263 31.02 18.21 -3.68
N ILE A 264 31.08 19.55 -3.71
CA ILE A 264 32.35 20.30 -3.76
C ILE A 264 33.23 19.93 -2.57
N ARG A 265 32.65 19.90 -1.36
CA ARG A 265 33.37 19.49 -0.15
C ARG A 265 33.94 18.09 -0.26
N SER A 266 33.15 17.13 -0.75
CA SER A 266 33.61 15.74 -0.93
C SER A 266 34.73 15.64 -1.97
N LEU A 267 34.66 16.39 -3.06
CA LEU A 267 35.69 16.38 -4.12
C LEU A 267 37.02 16.94 -3.61
N VAL A 268 36.99 18.06 -2.87
CA VAL A 268 38.17 18.68 -2.28
C VAL A 268 38.76 17.82 -1.15
N GLN A 269 37.92 17.13 -0.36
CA GLN A 269 38.39 16.20 0.67
C GLN A 269 39.07 14.96 0.09
N ALA A 270 38.57 14.45 -1.04
CA ALA A 270 39.17 13.30 -1.72
C ALA A 270 40.47 13.66 -2.47
N ASN A 271 40.60 14.91 -2.92
CA ASN A 271 41.74 15.41 -3.69
C ASN A 271 42.24 16.75 -3.11
N PRO A 272 42.94 16.75 -1.97
CA PRO A 272 43.38 17.99 -1.32
C PRO A 272 44.32 18.85 -2.18
N GLU A 273 45.05 18.24 -3.12
CA GLU A 273 46.02 18.89 -4.00
C GLU A 273 45.39 19.89 -4.98
N VAL A 274 44.14 19.68 -5.42
CA VAL A 274 43.45 20.59 -6.34
C VAL A 274 42.80 21.79 -5.63
N ALA A 275 42.87 21.85 -4.29
CA ALA A 275 42.19 22.88 -3.51
C ALA A 275 42.68 24.30 -3.85
N MET A 276 44.00 24.51 -3.92
CA MET A 276 44.58 25.82 -4.20
C MET A 276 44.26 26.28 -5.62
N ASP A 277 44.43 25.41 -6.61
CA ASP A 277 44.10 25.71 -8.02
C ASP A 277 42.61 26.04 -8.18
N SER A 278 41.73 25.31 -7.46
CA SER A 278 40.29 25.59 -7.44
C SER A 278 39.98 26.97 -6.87
N ILE A 279 40.65 27.38 -5.78
CA ILE A 279 40.48 28.73 -5.19
C ILE A 279 40.91 29.81 -6.20
N VAL A 280 42.04 29.62 -6.88
CA VAL A 280 42.51 30.56 -7.91
C VAL A 280 41.47 30.71 -9.01
N HIS A 281 40.92 29.62 -9.54
CA HIS A 281 39.88 29.69 -10.56
C HIS A 281 38.57 30.33 -10.05
N MET A 282 38.11 29.99 -8.84
CA MET A 282 36.90 30.60 -8.27
C MET A 282 37.06 32.11 -8.07
N THR A 283 38.23 32.58 -7.61
CA THR A 283 38.49 34.01 -7.35
C THR A 283 38.50 34.87 -8.62
N GLN A 284 38.68 34.26 -9.81
CA GLN A 284 38.56 34.96 -11.10
C GLN A 284 37.12 35.35 -11.43
N HIS A 285 36.13 34.57 -10.99
CA HIS A 285 34.71 34.75 -11.33
C HIS A 285 33.90 35.53 -10.29
N ILE A 286 34.44 35.77 -9.10
CA ILE A 286 33.77 36.53 -8.03
C ILE A 286 34.07 38.04 -8.13
N SER A 287 33.14 38.86 -7.63
CA SER A 287 33.24 40.32 -7.68
C SER A 287 34.40 40.85 -6.83
N PRO A 288 34.94 42.06 -7.12
CA PRO A 288 35.99 42.67 -6.31
C PRO A 288 35.63 42.79 -4.81
N THR A 289 34.35 43.01 -4.50
CA THR A 289 33.84 43.05 -3.12
C THR A 289 33.89 41.68 -2.44
N GLN A 290 33.53 40.60 -3.15
CA GLN A 290 33.67 39.23 -2.65
C GLN A 290 35.14 38.83 -2.47
N ARG A 291 36.04 39.27 -3.36
CA ARG A 291 37.49 39.03 -3.20
C ARG A 291 38.04 39.71 -1.95
N ALA A 292 37.66 40.96 -1.71
CA ALA A 292 38.07 41.69 -0.51
C ALA A 292 37.58 40.99 0.76
N GLU A 293 36.36 40.45 0.75
CA GLU A 293 35.82 39.69 1.88
C GLU A 293 36.55 38.36 2.10
N VAL A 294 36.89 37.63 1.04
CA VAL A 294 37.70 36.40 1.14
C VAL A 294 39.08 36.70 1.74
N VAL A 295 39.75 37.76 1.28
CA VAL A 295 41.05 38.19 1.83
C VAL A 295 40.93 38.55 3.31
N ARG A 296 39.85 39.26 3.70
CA ARG A 296 39.58 39.61 5.11
C ARG A 296 39.42 38.35 5.96
N ILE A 297 38.61 37.39 5.51
CA ILE A 297 38.35 36.13 6.23
C ILE A 297 39.64 35.35 6.42
N LEU A 298 40.44 35.16 5.37
CA LEU A 298 41.72 34.44 5.46
C LEU A 298 42.69 35.13 6.42
N SER A 299 42.79 36.47 6.37
CA SER A 299 43.65 37.25 7.27
C SER A 299 43.22 37.15 8.73
N THR A 300 41.91 37.03 9.01
CA THR A 300 41.38 36.83 10.36
C THR A 300 41.51 35.40 10.87
N MET A 301 41.59 34.39 9.99
CA MET A 301 41.79 33.00 10.40
C MET A 301 43.23 32.72 10.87
N ASP A 302 44.20 33.49 10.38
CA ASP A 302 45.61 33.45 10.83
C ASP A 302 45.84 34.18 12.17
N SER A 303 44.81 34.84 12.72
CA SER A 303 44.88 35.47 14.04
C SER A 303 44.53 34.41 15.10
N PRO A 304 45.44 34.04 16.02
CA PRO A 304 45.14 33.03 17.03
C PRO A 304 43.97 33.51 17.89
N SER A 305 42.94 32.66 18.01
CA SER A 305 41.90 32.81 19.02
C SER A 305 42.54 32.95 20.39
N THR A 306 42.43 34.14 20.98
CA THR A 306 42.85 34.42 22.36
C THR A 306 41.88 33.81 23.34
#